data_AF-A0A518K214-F1
#
_entry.id   AF-A0A518K214-F1
#
_cell.length_a   1.000
_cell.length_b   1.000
_cell.length_c   1.000
_cell.angle_alpha   90.00
_cell.angle_beta   90.00
_cell.angle_gamma   90.00
#
_symmetry.space_group_name_H-M   'P 1'
#
loop_
_entity.id
_entity.type
_entity.pdbx_description
1 polymer ?
#
loop_
_entity_poly.entity_id
_entity_poly.type
_entity_poly.pdbx_seq_one_letter_code
_entity_poly.pdbx_strand_id
1 'polypeptide(L)'
;MLAASQRLALLLLTSPLLVTAEAQVDTRPWPNSDAETFQMSSDIERRKVLLQRAVGTWRCVKDDGTVIEKVVEPGTETVTLSRDGKAVRVWKTKWDIRVCNGVAQLWFKDYQLLEGERSAPDGIGGGYAVAITGDTWTEVPNLIGEAPSPPTLVHFKRVPTDEAEEAGNPE
;
A
#
# COMPACT_ATOMS: atom_id res chain seq x y z
N MET A 1 27.98 16.29 67.08
CA MET A 1 28.10 15.25 68.11
C MET A 1 26.80 14.45 68.13
N LEU A 2 26.92 13.12 68.14
CA LEU A 2 25.84 12.13 68.18
C LEU A 2 24.95 12.29 69.43
N ALA A 3 23.66 11.90 69.36
CA ALA A 3 23.20 10.61 69.88
C ALA A 3 21.66 10.48 70.00
N ALA A 4 21.18 9.31 69.56
CA ALA A 4 20.14 8.47 70.18
C ALA A 4 18.68 8.96 70.29
N SER A 5 17.78 8.30 69.56
CA SER A 5 16.96 7.25 70.19
C SER A 5 16.15 6.45 69.18
N GLN A 6 16.45 5.15 69.16
CA GLN A 6 15.62 4.10 68.61
C GLN A 6 14.34 3.95 69.44
N ARG A 7 13.18 3.80 68.80
CA ARG A 7 12.16 2.85 69.26
C ARG A 7 11.58 2.08 68.09
N LEU A 8 11.86 0.78 68.17
CA LEU A 8 11.34 -0.33 67.40
C LEU A 8 9.81 -0.39 67.57
N ALA A 9 9.08 -0.45 66.46
CA ALA A 9 7.72 -1.01 66.44
C ALA A 9 7.65 -2.01 65.30
N LEU A 10 7.68 -3.27 65.72
CA LEU A 10 7.53 -4.49 64.92
C LEU A 10 6.07 -4.59 64.46
N LEU A 11 5.81 -4.59 63.15
CA LEU A 11 4.52 -5.00 62.60
C LEU A 11 4.74 -5.95 61.43
N LEU A 12 4.73 -7.23 61.83
CA LEU A 12 4.20 -8.41 61.16
C LEU A 12 3.75 -8.25 59.69
N LEU A 13 4.56 -8.89 58.83
CA LEU A 13 4.18 -9.75 57.71
C LEU A 13 2.67 -9.94 57.48
N THR A 14 2.15 -9.29 56.43
CA THR A 14 1.15 -9.90 55.57
C THR A 14 1.43 -9.45 54.14
N SER A 15 2.10 -10.31 53.37
CA SER A 15 2.21 -10.19 51.92
C SER A 15 0.83 -10.31 51.29
N PRO A 16 0.34 -9.33 50.51
CA PRO A 16 -0.64 -9.60 49.48
C PRO A 16 0.15 -9.78 48.17
N LEU A 17 0.24 -11.04 47.77
CA LEU A 17 0.20 -11.52 46.39
C LEU A 17 0.57 -10.49 45.31
N LEU A 18 1.69 -10.75 44.63
CA LEU A 18 1.87 -10.35 43.24
C LEU A 18 0.57 -10.66 42.49
N VAL A 19 -0.22 -9.63 42.19
CA VAL A 19 -1.18 -9.69 41.10
C VAL A 19 -0.31 -9.62 39.85
N THR A 20 0.15 -10.78 39.40
CA THR A 20 0.39 -10.96 37.97
C THR A 20 -0.94 -10.64 37.30
N ALA A 21 -1.05 -9.44 36.75
CA ALA A 21 -1.95 -9.21 35.64
C ALA A 21 -1.47 -10.16 34.54
N GLU A 22 -1.96 -11.40 34.57
CA GLU A 22 -2.12 -12.17 33.37
C GLU A 22 -2.97 -11.26 32.48
N ALA A 23 -2.31 -10.56 31.56
CA ALA A 23 -2.98 -10.16 30.35
C ALA A 23 -3.57 -11.45 29.81
N GLN A 24 -4.86 -11.67 30.05
CA GLN A 24 -5.66 -12.51 29.18
C GLN A 24 -5.43 -11.91 27.81
N VAL A 25 -4.48 -12.49 27.08
CA VAL A 25 -4.46 -12.39 25.64
C VAL A 25 -5.81 -12.97 25.28
N ASP A 26 -6.76 -12.08 25.00
CA ASP A 26 -8.00 -12.44 24.36
C ASP A 26 -7.60 -12.83 22.93
N THR A 27 -6.92 -13.99 22.80
CA THR A 27 -6.85 -14.72 21.56
C THR A 27 -8.26 -15.21 21.34
N ARG A 28 -9.12 -14.34 20.81
CA ARG A 28 -10.28 -14.84 20.09
C ARG A 28 -9.72 -15.89 19.12
N PRO A 29 -10.05 -17.17 19.27
CA PRO A 29 -9.73 -18.11 18.23
C PRO A 29 -10.31 -17.55 16.94
N TRP A 30 -9.48 -17.48 15.90
CA TRP A 30 -9.92 -17.17 14.55
C TRP A 30 -11.18 -17.97 14.24
N PRO A 31 -12.23 -17.36 13.66
CA PRO A 31 -13.47 -18.07 13.41
C PRO A 31 -13.23 -19.22 12.41
N ASN A 32 -13.15 -20.46 12.91
CA ASN A 32 -13.27 -21.71 12.15
C ASN A 32 -14.72 -21.93 11.66
N SER A 33 -15.32 -20.91 11.04
CA SER A 33 -16.66 -21.01 10.47
C SER A 33 -16.57 -20.97 8.95
N ASP A 34 -17.51 -21.65 8.29
CA ASP A 34 -17.66 -21.83 6.84
C ASP A 34 -17.66 -20.53 5.99
N ALA A 35 -17.44 -19.36 6.60
CA ALA A 35 -17.22 -18.07 5.95
C ALA A 35 -15.86 -17.96 5.22
N GLU A 36 -14.82 -18.71 5.61
CA GLU A 36 -13.50 -18.62 4.96
C GLU A 36 -13.54 -19.10 3.50
N THR A 37 -14.32 -20.13 3.17
CA THR A 37 -14.41 -20.67 1.80
C THR A 37 -15.17 -19.74 0.85
N PHE A 38 -16.20 -19.03 1.36
CA PHE A 38 -16.92 -18.01 0.59
C PHE A 38 -16.05 -16.78 0.34
N GLN A 39 -15.23 -16.38 1.32
CA GLN A 39 -14.36 -15.22 1.17
C GLN A 39 -13.21 -15.48 0.18
N MET A 40 -12.59 -16.66 0.20
CA MET A 40 -11.52 -17.01 -0.75
C MET A 40 -11.99 -17.08 -2.21
N SER A 41 -13.18 -17.65 -2.47
CA SER A 41 -13.73 -17.69 -3.84
C SER A 41 -14.10 -16.28 -4.34
N SER A 42 -14.60 -15.42 -3.43
CA SER A 42 -14.88 -14.02 -3.75
C SER A 42 -13.61 -13.20 -4.02
N ASP A 43 -12.51 -13.46 -3.32
CA ASP A 43 -11.24 -12.76 -3.50
C ASP A 43 -10.55 -13.14 -4.83
N ILE A 44 -10.67 -14.42 -5.26
CA ILE A 44 -10.18 -14.86 -6.58
C ILE A 44 -10.94 -14.18 -7.71
N GLU A 45 -12.27 -14.16 -7.66
CA GLU A 45 -13.08 -13.51 -8.70
C GLU A 45 -12.87 -11.99 -8.69
N ARG A 46 -12.82 -11.38 -7.50
CA ARG A 46 -12.52 -9.95 -7.37
C ARG A 46 -11.15 -9.60 -7.93
N ARG A 47 -10.13 -10.42 -7.67
CA ARG A 47 -8.80 -10.26 -8.28
C ARG A 47 -8.91 -10.28 -9.80
N LYS A 48 -9.60 -11.27 -10.39
CA LYS A 48 -9.76 -11.40 -11.84
C LYS A 48 -10.42 -10.16 -12.45
N VAL A 49 -11.50 -9.66 -11.84
CA VAL A 49 -12.19 -8.43 -12.26
C VAL A 49 -11.26 -7.22 -12.17
N LEU A 50 -10.51 -7.08 -11.07
CA LEU A 50 -9.58 -5.97 -10.88
C LEU A 50 -8.42 -6.00 -11.90
N LEU A 51 -7.86 -7.18 -12.20
CA LEU A 51 -6.83 -7.34 -13.22
C LEU A 51 -7.32 -6.87 -14.59
N GLN A 52 -8.55 -7.24 -14.97
CA GLN A 52 -9.15 -6.79 -16.22
C GLN A 52 -9.40 -5.28 -16.24
N ARG A 53 -9.90 -4.71 -15.14
CA ARG A 53 -10.16 -3.28 -15.03
C ARG A 53 -8.89 -2.43 -15.01
N ALA A 54 -7.79 -2.96 -14.49
CA ALA A 54 -6.52 -2.27 -14.41
C ALA A 54 -5.92 -1.97 -15.79
N VAL A 55 -6.14 -2.83 -16.79
CA VAL A 55 -5.58 -2.65 -18.13
C VAL A 55 -6.08 -1.34 -18.76
N GLY A 56 -5.16 -0.61 -19.39
CA GLY A 56 -5.40 0.66 -20.07
C GLY A 56 -4.42 1.76 -19.66
N THR A 57 -4.67 2.97 -20.15
CA THR A 57 -3.86 4.15 -19.85
C THR A 57 -4.53 4.99 -18.77
N TRP A 58 -3.76 5.41 -17.78
CA TRP A 58 -4.23 6.14 -16.61
C TRP A 58 -3.37 7.37 -16.38
N ARG A 59 -3.99 8.52 -16.09
CA ARG A 59 -3.31 9.80 -15.91
C ARG A 59 -3.68 10.45 -14.59
N CYS A 60 -2.68 10.96 -13.89
CA CYS A 60 -2.80 11.81 -12.71
C CYS A 60 -2.05 13.11 -12.97
N VAL A 61 -2.69 14.25 -12.70
CA VAL A 61 -2.06 15.56 -12.76
C VAL A 61 -2.02 16.12 -11.35
N LYS A 62 -0.83 16.48 -10.88
CA LYS A 62 -0.61 17.08 -9.56
C LYS A 62 -0.68 18.60 -9.64
N ASP A 63 -0.89 19.23 -8.49
CA ASP A 63 -0.97 20.69 -8.35
C ASP A 63 0.32 21.41 -8.78
N ASP A 64 1.47 20.73 -8.73
CA ASP A 64 2.77 21.26 -9.13
C ASP A 64 3.03 21.16 -10.65
N GLY A 65 2.02 20.75 -11.43
CA GLY A 65 2.11 20.53 -12.87
C GLY A 65 2.75 19.20 -13.27
N THR A 66 3.13 18.36 -12.31
CA THR A 66 3.62 17.00 -12.60
C THR A 66 2.48 16.14 -13.15
N VAL A 67 2.73 15.51 -14.30
CA VAL A 67 1.84 14.51 -14.89
C VAL A 67 2.45 13.14 -14.67
N ILE A 68 1.66 12.21 -14.14
CA ILE A 68 2.01 10.80 -14.03
C ILE A 68 1.07 10.03 -14.94
N GLU A 69 1.61 9.36 -15.94
CA GLU A 69 0.88 8.48 -16.84
C GLU A 69 1.32 7.04 -16.63
N LYS A 70 0.35 6.13 -16.55
CA LYS A 70 0.56 4.69 -16.41
C LYS A 70 -0.05 3.99 -17.61
N VAL A 71 0.76 3.27 -18.35
CA VAL A 71 0.31 2.33 -19.38
C VAL A 71 0.34 0.94 -18.76
N VAL A 72 -0.84 0.40 -18.48
CA VAL A 72 -1.01 -0.87 -17.79
C VAL A 72 -1.43 -1.93 -18.81
N GLU A 73 -0.55 -2.89 -19.03
CA GLU A 73 -0.76 -4.07 -19.86
C GLU A 73 -0.88 -5.31 -18.96
N PRO A 74 -1.39 -6.44 -19.47
CA PRO A 74 -1.39 -7.69 -18.71
C PRO A 74 0.02 -8.07 -18.22
N GLY A 75 0.25 -7.95 -16.92
CA GLY A 75 1.49 -8.33 -16.24
C GLY A 75 2.63 -7.31 -16.30
N THR A 76 2.49 -6.21 -17.05
CA THR A 76 3.49 -5.12 -17.11
C THR A 76 2.85 -3.74 -16.97
N GLU A 77 3.52 -2.85 -16.26
CA GLU A 77 3.16 -1.44 -16.12
C GLU A 77 4.37 -0.61 -16.52
N THR A 78 4.15 0.35 -17.41
CA THR A 78 5.10 1.42 -17.71
C THR A 78 4.56 2.72 -17.15
N VAL A 79 5.37 3.44 -16.38
CA VAL A 79 4.99 4.72 -15.80
C VAL A 79 5.92 5.80 -16.31
N THR A 80 5.31 6.88 -16.79
CA THR A 80 5.97 8.10 -17.24
C THR A 80 5.62 9.23 -16.30
N LEU A 81 6.64 9.86 -15.73
CA LEU A 81 6.51 11.10 -14.97
C LEU A 81 7.04 12.24 -15.83
N SER A 82 6.17 13.21 -16.10
CA SER A 82 6.46 14.38 -16.92
C SER A 82 6.29 15.66 -16.12
N ARG A 83 7.13 16.65 -16.42
CA ARG A 83 7.03 18.01 -15.88
C ARG A 83 7.29 19.01 -17.00
N ASP A 84 6.48 20.06 -17.08
CA ASP A 84 6.57 21.08 -18.13
C ASP A 84 6.54 20.47 -19.56
N GLY A 85 5.73 19.43 -19.74
CA GLY A 85 5.58 18.72 -21.02
C GLY A 85 6.74 17.79 -21.38
N LYS A 86 7.77 17.65 -20.53
CA LYS A 86 8.91 16.78 -20.78
C LYS A 86 8.88 15.57 -19.85
N ALA A 87 9.14 14.38 -20.41
CA ALA A 87 9.40 13.20 -19.61
C ALA A 87 10.66 13.46 -18.78
N VAL A 88 10.53 13.36 -17.45
CA VAL A 88 11.68 13.47 -16.52
C VAL A 88 12.07 12.11 -15.97
N ARG A 89 11.15 11.13 -16.05
CA ARG A 89 11.41 9.77 -15.60
C ARG A 89 10.46 8.77 -16.24
N VAL A 90 11.01 7.63 -16.64
CA VAL A 90 10.24 6.50 -17.16
C VAL A 90 10.73 5.21 -16.52
N TRP A 91 9.82 4.38 -16.04
CA TRP A 91 10.16 3.05 -15.53
C TRP A 91 9.12 2.01 -15.93
N LYS A 92 9.56 0.75 -15.94
CA LYS A 92 8.74 -0.42 -16.21
C LYS A 92 8.84 -1.41 -15.05
N THR A 93 7.72 -2.04 -14.71
CA THR A 93 7.67 -3.10 -13.70
C THR A 93 6.77 -4.23 -14.18
N LYS A 94 6.96 -5.41 -13.62
CA LYS A 94 5.90 -6.42 -13.58
C LYS A 94 4.97 -6.13 -12.43
N TRP A 95 3.68 -6.34 -12.62
CA TRP A 95 2.68 -6.11 -11.58
C TRP A 95 1.71 -7.28 -11.44
N ASP A 96 1.09 -7.36 -10.27
CA ASP A 96 -0.03 -8.24 -9.96
C ASP A 96 -0.94 -7.57 -8.93
N ILE A 97 -2.20 -7.99 -8.85
CA ILE A 97 -3.12 -7.60 -7.77
C ILE A 97 -3.33 -8.80 -6.86
N ARG A 98 -3.10 -8.61 -5.57
CA ARG A 98 -3.47 -9.58 -4.52
C ARG A 98 -4.68 -9.05 -3.77
N VAL A 99 -5.62 -9.91 -3.46
CA VAL A 99 -6.78 -9.56 -2.63
C VAL A 99 -6.72 -10.40 -1.37
N CYS A 100 -6.69 -9.74 -0.22
CA CYS A 100 -6.69 -10.39 1.08
C CYS A 100 -7.65 -9.62 2.00
N ASN A 101 -8.59 -10.33 2.63
CA ASN A 101 -9.54 -9.75 3.60
C ASN A 101 -10.27 -8.51 3.07
N GLY A 102 -10.64 -8.53 1.79
CA GLY A 102 -11.36 -7.43 1.16
C GLY A 102 -10.52 -6.21 0.76
N VAL A 103 -9.21 -6.23 0.98
CA VAL A 103 -8.27 -5.20 0.52
C VAL A 103 -7.53 -5.70 -0.72
N ALA A 104 -7.55 -4.92 -1.80
CA ALA A 104 -6.73 -5.18 -2.97
C ALA A 104 -5.38 -4.44 -2.84
N GLN A 105 -4.29 -5.15 -3.12
CA GLN A 105 -2.93 -4.65 -3.08
C GLN A 105 -2.27 -4.88 -4.43
N LEU A 106 -1.69 -3.82 -4.98
CA LEU A 106 -0.85 -3.86 -6.15
C LEU A 106 0.57 -4.25 -5.73
N TRP A 107 1.10 -5.29 -6.36
CA TRP A 107 2.42 -5.84 -6.06
C TRP A 107 3.32 -5.70 -7.27
N PHE A 108 4.54 -5.20 -7.07
CA PHE A 108 5.50 -4.96 -8.14
C PHE A 108 6.69 -5.91 -8.07
N LYS A 109 7.26 -6.21 -9.24
CA LYS A 109 8.49 -6.99 -9.42
C LYS A 109 9.28 -6.45 -10.61
N ASP A 110 10.54 -6.86 -10.69
CA ASP A 110 11.41 -6.62 -11.85
C ASP A 110 11.43 -5.15 -12.29
N TYR A 111 11.66 -4.25 -11.33
CA TYR A 111 11.77 -2.82 -11.60
C TYR A 111 12.91 -2.55 -12.58
N GLN A 112 12.60 -1.80 -13.64
CA GLN A 112 13.55 -1.35 -14.64
C GLN A 112 13.36 0.16 -14.87
N LEU A 113 14.40 0.94 -14.60
CA LEU A 113 14.44 2.34 -15.00
C LEU A 113 14.76 2.41 -16.50
N LEU A 114 13.94 3.13 -17.27
CA LEU A 114 14.13 3.32 -18.72
C LEU A 114 14.73 4.70 -19.02
N GLU A 115 14.32 5.73 -18.27
CA GLU A 115 14.80 7.11 -18.45
C GLU A 115 14.77 7.89 -17.11
N GLY A 116 15.68 8.86 -16.96
CA GLY A 116 15.76 9.78 -15.82
C GLY A 116 16.82 9.42 -14.77
N GLU A 117 17.14 10.37 -13.89
CA GLU A 117 18.11 10.18 -12.80
C GLU A 117 17.40 9.90 -11.47
N ARG A 118 17.28 8.61 -11.08
CA ARG A 118 17.12 8.10 -9.68
C ARG A 118 16.75 6.61 -9.65
N SER A 119 17.11 5.92 -8.57
CA SER A 119 16.61 4.57 -8.21
C SER A 119 15.10 4.58 -7.93
N ALA A 120 14.45 3.41 -7.99
CA ALA A 120 13.01 3.15 -7.91
C ALA A 120 12.21 4.14 -7.02
N PRO A 121 11.00 4.57 -7.43
CA PRO A 121 10.18 5.45 -6.60
C PRO A 121 9.88 4.80 -5.25
N ASP A 122 9.77 5.65 -4.22
CA ASP A 122 9.46 5.21 -2.86
C ASP A 122 8.16 4.38 -2.84
N GLY A 123 8.16 3.29 -2.07
CA GLY A 123 6.98 2.45 -1.86
C GLY A 123 6.81 1.25 -2.81
N ILE A 124 7.61 1.10 -3.88
CA ILE A 124 7.53 -0.10 -4.74
C ILE A 124 7.77 -1.40 -3.96
N GLY A 125 8.64 -1.37 -2.93
CA GLY A 125 8.96 -2.55 -2.12
C GLY A 125 7.82 -3.08 -1.24
N GLY A 126 6.83 -2.25 -0.90
CA GLY A 126 5.67 -2.63 -0.07
C GLY A 126 4.39 -2.89 -0.86
N GLY A 127 4.34 -2.46 -2.12
CA GLY A 127 3.11 -2.44 -2.90
C GLY A 127 2.15 -1.33 -2.46
N TYR A 128 1.06 -1.15 -3.21
CA TYR A 128 0.07 -0.09 -2.97
C TYR A 128 -1.28 -0.69 -2.65
N ALA A 129 -2.00 -0.15 -1.66
CA ALA A 129 -3.42 -0.45 -1.55
C ALA A 129 -4.14 0.21 -2.74
N VAL A 130 -5.04 -0.52 -3.41
CA VAL A 130 -5.64 -0.08 -4.66
C VAL A 130 -7.16 -0.30 -4.69
N ALA A 131 -7.86 0.62 -5.33
CA ALA A 131 -9.27 0.47 -5.69
C ALA A 131 -9.48 0.97 -7.12
N ILE A 132 -10.14 0.16 -7.96
CA ILE A 132 -10.43 0.49 -9.35
C ILE A 132 -11.94 0.43 -9.59
N THR A 133 -12.54 1.59 -9.80
CA THR A 133 -13.99 1.76 -9.94
C THR A 133 -14.28 2.63 -11.17
N GLY A 134 -14.89 2.03 -12.19
CA GLY A 134 -15.10 2.69 -13.49
C GLY A 134 -13.78 3.21 -14.07
N ASP A 135 -13.75 4.50 -14.37
CA ASP A 135 -12.59 5.22 -14.91
C ASP A 135 -11.74 5.92 -13.85
N THR A 136 -11.85 5.48 -12.60
CA THR A 136 -11.00 5.96 -11.51
C THR A 136 -10.20 4.83 -10.90
N TRP A 137 -8.88 5.02 -10.89
CA TRP A 137 -7.93 4.20 -10.15
C TRP A 137 -7.44 5.02 -8.97
N THR A 138 -7.61 4.49 -7.77
CA THR A 138 -7.12 5.11 -6.54
C THR A 138 -6.08 4.21 -5.92
N GLU A 139 -4.92 4.78 -5.60
CA GLU A 139 -3.86 4.07 -4.91
C GLU A 139 -3.39 4.82 -3.67
N VAL A 140 -2.98 4.05 -2.67
CA VAL A 140 -2.38 4.56 -1.44
C VAL A 140 -0.98 3.96 -1.31
N PRO A 141 0.05 4.60 -1.90
CA PRO A 141 1.43 4.24 -1.66
C PRO A 141 1.81 4.42 -0.18
N ASN A 142 2.86 3.73 0.24
CA ASN A 142 3.44 3.79 1.58
C ASN A 142 2.51 3.37 2.73
N LEU A 143 1.33 2.81 2.43
CA LEU A 143 0.43 2.27 3.45
C LEU A 143 0.89 0.89 3.94
N ILE A 144 1.57 0.12 3.08
CA ILE A 144 1.94 -1.27 3.33
C ILE A 144 3.45 -1.37 3.55
N GLY A 145 3.84 -2.05 4.63
CA GLY A 145 5.25 -2.24 5.00
C GLY A 145 5.85 -1.02 5.70
N GLU A 146 7.18 -1.00 5.77
CA GLU A 146 7.96 0.05 6.43
C GLU A 146 8.44 1.08 5.40
N ALA A 147 7.50 1.83 4.82
CA ALA A 147 7.86 2.93 3.93
C ALA A 147 8.40 4.14 4.72
N PRO A 148 9.44 4.84 4.22
CA PRO A 148 10.07 5.95 4.94
C PRO A 148 9.22 7.25 4.94
N SER A 149 8.15 7.27 4.15
CA SER A 149 7.29 8.44 3.91
C SER A 149 5.85 8.12 4.33
N PRO A 150 5.05 9.11 4.73
CA PRO A 150 3.66 8.86 5.11
C PRO A 150 2.83 8.34 3.93
N PRO A 151 1.72 7.62 4.21
CA PRO A 151 0.75 7.26 3.18
C PRO A 151 0.19 8.49 2.49
N THR A 152 0.03 8.42 1.17
CA THR A 152 -0.59 9.48 0.37
C THR A 152 -1.68 8.89 -0.50
N LEU A 153 -2.68 9.69 -0.85
CA LEU A 153 -3.78 9.26 -1.72
C LEU A 153 -3.52 9.79 -3.13
N VAL A 154 -3.49 8.90 -4.12
CA VAL A 154 -3.30 9.27 -5.52
C VAL A 154 -4.48 8.77 -6.34
N HIS A 155 -5.04 9.66 -7.14
CA HIS A 155 -6.14 9.37 -8.06
C HIS A 155 -5.68 9.51 -9.49
N PHE A 156 -5.88 8.45 -10.26
CA PHE A 156 -5.72 8.45 -11.71
C PHE A 156 -7.08 8.36 -12.38
N LYS A 157 -7.19 9.02 -13.53
CA LYS A 157 -8.33 8.93 -14.44
C LYS A 157 -7.92 8.15 -15.68
N ARG A 158 -8.82 7.32 -16.19
CA ARG A 158 -8.58 6.60 -17.45
C ARG A 158 -8.47 7.61 -18.58
N VAL A 159 -7.45 7.46 -19.42
CA VAL A 159 -7.34 8.19 -20.68
C VAL A 159 -8.17 7.44 -21.72
N PRO A 160 -9.10 8.11 -22.42
CA PRO A 160 -9.85 7.49 -23.53
C PRO A 160 -8.91 6.97 -24.61
N THR A 161 -9.26 5.85 -25.24
CA THR A 161 -8.43 5.22 -26.28
C THR A 161 -8.15 6.16 -27.46
N ASP A 162 -9.09 7.05 -27.79
CA ASP A 162 -8.97 8.01 -28.89
C ASP A 162 -7.89 9.09 -28.63
N GLU A 163 -7.61 9.42 -27.36
CA GLU A 163 -6.55 10.38 -26.98
C GLU A 163 -5.16 9.72 -26.86
N ALA A 164 -5.11 8.39 -26.81
CA ALA A 164 -3.86 7.64 -26.65
C ALA A 164 -3.07 7.55 -27.96
N GLU A 165 -3.71 7.65 -29.13
CA GLU A 165 -3.05 7.61 -30.44
C GLU A 165 -2.38 8.95 -30.80
N GLU A 166 -2.94 10.09 -30.38
CA GLU A 166 -2.34 11.41 -30.66
C GLU A 166 -1.05 11.68 -29.87
N ALA A 167 -0.87 11.06 -28.70
CA ALA A 167 0.33 11.24 -27.87
C ALA A 167 1.55 10.42 -28.34
N GLY A 168 1.37 9.52 -29.32
CA GLY A 168 2.41 8.57 -29.77
C GLY A 168 3.15 8.95 -31.05
N ASN A 169 2.80 10.05 -31.71
CA ASN A 169 3.40 10.44 -32.99
C ASN A 169 4.16 11.77 -32.87
N PRO A 170 5.46 11.76 -32.54
CA PRO A 170 6.29 12.95 -32.73
C PRO A 170 6.49 13.16 -34.24
N GLU A 171 6.00 14.29 -34.76
CA GLU A 171 6.51 14.86 -36.02
C GLU A 171 7.97 15.31 -35.86
#